data_AF-A0A8S3UR30-F1
#
_entry.id   AF-A0A8S3UR30-F1
#
_cell.length_a   1.000
_cell.length_b   1.000
_cell.length_c   1.000
_cell.angle_alpha   90.00
_cell.angle_beta   90.00
_cell.angle_gamma   90.00
#
_symmetry.space_group_name_H-M   'P 1'
#
loop_
_entity.id
_entity.type
_entity.pdbx_description
1 polymer ?
#
loop_
_entity_poly.entity_id
_entity_poly.type
_entity_poly.pdbx_seq_one_letter_code
_entity_poly.pdbx_strand_id
1 'polypeptide(L)'
;MMDEFERQSLYNCRHEFYDNVDSDKFVQKLHNHGVLSESQRQKIQRCKSNREKMANVLQTVSFGNHDCYQNIVSIMKEEYPMIANKMELELLKERTSNSRDVNESLIEIINEQLLPIVYGKGKSNEEDFSSKRPHSSVSRLSELIRQLQLRKIKEQQEVVRQLKEEINEIKSPKKKNQSLHEELDEINLAEKIYQLRKELQDQHERVRLLQLSVHSKESTVLDLKTENAIIQNEIQELRKQRPLGKLQVNLLFDD
;
A
#
# COMPACT_ATOMS: atom_id res chain seq x y z
N MET A 1 9.99 7.73 -20.71
CA MET A 1 10.86 8.28 -19.65
C MET A 1 9.97 8.57 -18.45
N MET A 2 10.43 8.34 -17.22
CA MET A 2 9.69 8.65 -15.99
C MET A 2 9.31 10.14 -15.94
N ASP A 3 8.13 10.45 -15.40
CA ASP A 3 7.66 11.82 -15.27
C ASP A 3 8.45 12.57 -14.18
N GLU A 4 8.50 13.90 -14.27
CA GLU A 4 9.17 14.75 -13.29
C GLU A 4 8.56 14.61 -11.89
N PHE A 5 7.23 14.51 -11.79
CA PHE A 5 6.54 14.28 -10.52
C PHE A 5 6.90 12.93 -9.88
N GLU A 6 7.11 11.90 -10.69
CA GLU A 6 7.49 10.56 -10.23
C GLU A 6 8.92 10.53 -9.70
N ARG A 7 9.84 11.20 -10.41
CA ARG A 7 11.21 11.43 -9.93
C ARG A 7 11.23 12.22 -8.63
N GLN A 8 10.39 13.26 -8.54
CA GLN A 8 10.29 14.09 -7.34
C GLN A 8 9.73 13.30 -6.15
N SER A 9 8.70 12.48 -6.37
CA SER A 9 8.15 11.57 -5.35
C SER A 9 9.21 10.61 -4.78
N LEU A 10 10.02 10.00 -5.64
CA LEU A 10 11.16 9.17 -5.22
C LEU A 10 12.19 9.98 -4.42
N TYR A 11 12.51 11.19 -4.87
CA TYR A 11 13.47 12.06 -4.20
C TYR A 11 13.00 12.51 -2.82
N ASN A 12 11.72 12.89 -2.68
CA ASN A 12 11.11 13.30 -1.41
C ASN A 12 11.06 12.13 -0.42
N CYS A 13 10.88 10.90 -0.90
CA CYS A 13 10.84 9.70 -0.07
C CYS A 13 12.23 9.10 0.24
N ARG A 14 13.33 9.62 -0.30
CA ARG A 14 14.68 9.02 -0.20
C ARG A 14 15.12 8.65 1.22
N HIS A 15 14.73 9.45 2.22
CA HIS A 15 15.12 9.21 3.60
C HIS A 15 14.47 7.94 4.15
N GLU A 16 13.21 7.69 3.79
CA GLU A 16 12.51 6.46 4.15
C GLU A 16 13.16 5.23 3.52
N PHE A 17 13.63 5.35 2.29
CA PHE A 17 14.38 4.28 1.63
C PHE A 17 15.70 3.98 2.36
N TYR A 18 16.38 5.00 2.89
CA TYR A 18 17.66 4.78 3.57
C TYR A 18 17.50 4.11 4.94
N ASP A 19 16.44 4.50 5.66
CA ASP A 19 16.28 4.15 7.06
C ASP A 19 15.43 2.89 7.26
N ASN A 20 14.46 2.63 6.36
CA ASN A 20 13.43 1.61 6.58
C ASN A 20 13.45 0.46 5.56
N VAL A 21 14.23 0.55 4.48
CA VAL A 21 14.27 -0.49 3.43
C VAL A 21 15.53 -1.33 3.56
N ASP A 22 15.36 -2.66 3.58
CA ASP A 22 16.45 -3.61 3.40
C ASP A 22 16.91 -3.59 1.95
N SER A 23 18.09 -3.01 1.72
CA SER A 23 18.63 -2.83 0.37
C SER A 23 18.90 -4.13 -0.37
N ASP A 24 19.32 -5.21 0.30
CA ASP A 24 19.68 -6.45 -0.37
C ASP A 24 18.43 -7.19 -0.86
N LYS A 25 17.40 -7.26 0.00
CA LYS A 25 16.09 -7.80 -0.38
C LYS A 25 15.44 -6.96 -1.48
N PHE A 26 15.49 -5.64 -1.35
CA PHE A 26 14.86 -4.73 -2.31
C PHE A 26 15.54 -4.76 -3.68
N VAL A 27 16.87 -4.75 -3.74
CA VAL A 27 17.64 -4.89 -5.00
C VAL A 27 17.34 -6.21 -5.70
N GLN A 28 17.20 -7.31 -4.96
CA GLN A 28 16.82 -8.60 -5.53
C GLN A 28 15.42 -8.55 -6.17
N LYS A 29 14.44 -7.95 -5.48
CA LYS A 29 13.09 -7.79 -6.04
C LYS A 29 13.08 -6.91 -7.28
N LEU A 30 13.79 -5.78 -7.25
CA LEU A 30 13.89 -4.90 -8.42
C LEU A 30 14.46 -5.62 -9.65
N HIS A 31 15.44 -6.50 -9.47
CA HIS A 31 15.93 -7.35 -10.54
C HIS A 31 14.90 -8.36 -11.02
N ASN A 32 14.20 -9.04 -10.11
CA ASN A 32 13.18 -10.03 -10.46
C ASN A 32 11.99 -9.40 -11.22
N HIS A 33 11.67 -8.15 -10.95
CA HIS A 33 10.66 -7.36 -11.68
C HIS A 33 11.19 -6.67 -12.94
N GLY A 34 12.44 -6.93 -13.35
CA GLY A 34 13.03 -6.36 -14.56
C GLY A 34 13.33 -4.86 -14.48
N VAL A 35 13.30 -4.25 -13.28
CA VAL A 35 13.63 -2.83 -13.08
C VAL A 35 15.13 -2.60 -13.14
N LEU A 36 15.92 -3.54 -12.62
CA LEU A 36 17.38 -3.52 -12.68
C LEU A 36 17.90 -4.62 -13.59
N SER A 37 18.88 -4.30 -14.43
CA SER A 37 19.66 -5.33 -15.12
C SER A 37 20.57 -6.08 -14.15
N GLU A 38 21.00 -7.28 -14.53
CA GLU A 38 21.96 -8.07 -13.73
C GLU A 38 23.26 -7.30 -13.49
N SER A 39 23.74 -6.52 -14.47
CA SER A 39 24.93 -5.68 -14.32
C SER A 39 24.74 -4.55 -13.31
N GLN A 40 23.56 -3.91 -13.29
CA GLN A 40 23.21 -2.87 -12.30
C GLN A 40 23.07 -3.47 -10.90
N ARG A 41 22.39 -4.61 -10.77
CA ARG A 41 22.27 -5.37 -9.52
C ARG A 41 23.64 -5.68 -8.92
N GLN A 42 24.54 -6.26 -9.70
CA GLN A 42 25.89 -6.59 -9.24
C GLN A 42 26.70 -5.35 -8.83
N LYS A 43 26.56 -4.24 -9.58
CA LYS A 43 27.22 -2.98 -9.22
C LYS A 43 26.74 -2.45 -7.87
N ILE A 44 25.43 -2.47 -7.63
CA ILE A 44 24.82 -2.00 -6.38
C ILE A 44 25.20 -2.91 -5.21
N GLN A 45 25.19 -4.24 -5.40
CA GLN A 45 25.53 -5.20 -4.34
C GLN A 45 26.98 -5.06 -3.82
N ARG A 46 27.89 -4.49 -4.62
CA ARG A 46 29.28 -4.21 -4.19
C ARG A 46 29.40 -3.05 -3.20
N CYS A 47 28.37 -2.23 -3.03
CA CYS A 47 28.38 -1.14 -2.06
C CYS A 47 28.37 -1.70 -0.63
N LYS A 48 29.08 -1.03 0.29
CA LYS A 48 29.28 -1.55 1.65
C LYS A 48 28.14 -1.23 2.60
N SER A 49 27.51 -0.07 2.45
CA SER A 49 26.45 0.40 3.35
C SER A 49 25.06 0.33 2.72
N ASN A 50 24.03 0.10 3.54
CA ASN A 50 22.62 0.14 3.11
C ASN A 50 22.29 1.45 2.40
N ARG A 51 22.77 2.56 2.96
CA ARG A 51 22.55 3.91 2.44
C ARG A 51 23.20 4.12 1.06
N GLU A 52 24.43 3.66 0.86
CA GLU A 52 25.08 3.71 -0.47
C GLU A 52 24.36 2.82 -1.49
N LYS A 53 23.93 1.62 -1.08
CA LYS A 53 23.16 0.72 -1.94
C LYS A 53 21.86 1.40 -2.40
N MET A 54 21.11 1.98 -1.47
CA MET A 54 19.86 2.68 -1.77
C MET A 54 20.06 3.96 -2.56
N ALA A 55 21.10 4.72 -2.30
CA ALA A 55 21.43 5.89 -3.12
C ALA A 55 21.69 5.49 -4.58
N ASN A 56 22.45 4.41 -4.80
CA ASN A 56 22.71 3.90 -6.15
C ASN A 56 21.45 3.32 -6.82
N VAL A 57 20.56 2.66 -6.06
CA VAL A 57 19.25 2.22 -6.57
C VAL A 57 18.44 3.42 -7.03
N LEU A 58 18.21 4.41 -6.16
CA LEU A 58 17.42 5.60 -6.47
C LEU A 58 17.98 6.37 -7.67
N GLN A 59 19.30 6.46 -7.76
CA GLN A 59 19.97 7.05 -8.91
C GLN A 59 19.77 6.24 -10.19
N THR A 60 19.79 4.91 -10.12
CA THR A 60 19.62 4.06 -11.31
C THR A 60 18.19 4.09 -11.82
N VAL A 61 17.21 4.03 -10.91
CA VAL A 61 15.80 3.97 -11.28
C VAL A 61 15.22 5.32 -11.71
N SER A 62 15.83 6.45 -11.33
CA SER A 62 15.37 7.77 -11.76
C SER A 62 15.54 8.02 -13.27
N PHE A 63 16.40 7.24 -13.93
CA PHE A 63 16.55 7.22 -15.40
C PHE A 63 15.59 6.22 -16.08
N GLY A 64 14.77 5.51 -15.32
CA GLY A 64 13.80 4.54 -15.83
C GLY A 64 12.62 5.18 -16.58
N ASN A 65 11.70 4.32 -17.02
CA ASN A 65 10.42 4.73 -17.58
C ASN A 65 9.31 4.74 -16.52
N HIS A 66 8.09 5.09 -16.93
CA HIS A 66 6.91 5.04 -16.06
C HIS A 66 6.69 3.64 -15.47
N ASP A 67 6.88 2.58 -16.26
CA ASP A 67 6.71 1.19 -15.80
C ASP A 67 7.70 0.84 -14.68
N CYS A 68 8.95 1.35 -14.74
CA CYS A 68 9.91 1.22 -13.65
C CYS A 68 9.35 1.83 -12.35
N TYR A 69 8.74 3.01 -12.40
CA TYR A 69 8.10 3.64 -11.24
C TYR A 69 6.96 2.78 -10.69
N GLN A 70 6.07 2.30 -11.57
CA GLN A 70 4.94 1.45 -11.18
C GLN A 70 5.41 0.15 -10.52
N ASN A 71 6.44 -0.49 -11.07
CA ASN A 71 7.02 -1.69 -10.49
C ASN A 71 7.66 -1.41 -9.12
N ILE A 72 8.33 -0.28 -8.94
CA ILE A 72 8.85 0.13 -7.63
C ILE A 72 7.72 0.30 -6.62
N VAL A 73 6.65 1.02 -6.99
CA VAL A 73 5.48 1.21 -6.13
C VAL A 73 4.84 -0.13 -5.79
N SER A 74 4.72 -1.05 -6.76
CA SER A 74 4.18 -2.40 -6.53
C SER A 74 5.02 -3.18 -5.52
N ILE A 75 6.34 -3.20 -5.68
CA ILE A 75 7.25 -3.86 -4.73
C ILE A 75 7.13 -3.22 -3.34
N MET A 76 7.03 -1.88 -3.28
CA MET A 76 6.86 -1.16 -2.02
C MET A 76 5.52 -1.45 -1.37
N LYS A 77 4.43 -1.63 -2.12
CA LYS A 77 3.12 -1.98 -1.55
C LYS A 77 3.14 -3.34 -0.85
N GLU A 78 3.86 -4.30 -1.43
CA GLU A 78 3.99 -5.65 -0.85
C GLU A 78 4.83 -5.67 0.44
N GLU A 79 5.97 -4.97 0.44
CA GLU A 79 6.98 -5.13 1.50
C GLU A 79 7.02 -3.96 2.49
N TYR A 80 6.70 -2.76 2.01
CA TYR A 80 6.85 -1.50 2.74
C TYR A 80 5.64 -0.58 2.52
N PRO A 81 4.41 -1.02 2.86
CA PRO A 81 3.18 -0.34 2.47
C PRO A 81 3.10 1.11 2.97
N MET A 82 3.71 1.43 4.12
CA MET A 82 3.78 2.80 4.62
C MET A 82 4.58 3.74 3.69
N ILE A 83 5.69 3.24 3.12
CA ILE A 83 6.53 4.01 2.18
C ILE A 83 5.80 4.17 0.86
N ALA A 84 5.13 3.12 0.36
CA ALA A 84 4.33 3.19 -0.86
C ALA A 84 3.22 4.25 -0.75
N ASN A 85 2.46 4.25 0.35
CA ASN A 85 1.42 5.24 0.60
C ASN A 85 1.99 6.66 0.64
N LYS A 86 3.17 6.84 1.24
CA LYS A 86 3.86 8.14 1.26
C LYS A 86 4.29 8.58 -0.14
N MET A 87 4.81 7.67 -0.97
CA MET A 87 5.16 7.98 -2.36
C MET A 87 3.96 8.43 -3.18
N GLU A 88 2.81 7.75 -3.04
CA GLU A 88 1.57 8.11 -3.73
C GLU A 88 1.02 9.46 -3.24
N LEU A 89 1.09 9.71 -1.93
CA LEU A 89 0.71 11.01 -1.34
C LEU A 89 1.61 12.15 -1.85
N GLU A 90 2.93 11.94 -1.92
CA GLU A 90 3.85 12.94 -2.47
C GLU A 90 3.58 13.18 -3.95
N LEU A 91 3.30 12.14 -4.73
CA LEU A 91 2.94 12.28 -6.15
C LEU A 91 1.66 13.11 -6.32
N LEU A 92 0.65 12.89 -5.48
CA LEU A 92 -0.58 13.69 -5.47
C LEU A 92 -0.31 15.14 -5.07
N LYS A 93 0.49 15.38 -4.02
CA LYS A 93 0.86 16.72 -3.57
C LYS A 93 1.53 17.50 -4.70
N GLU A 94 2.56 16.95 -5.33
CA GLU A 94 3.30 17.60 -6.41
C GLU A 94 2.41 17.94 -7.61
N ARG A 95 1.47 17.06 -7.95
CA ARG A 95 0.49 17.33 -9.02
C ARG A 95 -0.49 18.45 -8.64
N THR A 96 -0.88 18.52 -7.37
CA THR A 96 -1.80 19.57 -6.89
C THR A 96 -1.13 20.92 -6.62
N SER A 97 0.14 20.95 -6.19
CA SER A 97 0.93 22.18 -5.99
C SER A 97 1.21 22.85 -7.32
N ASN A 98 1.67 22.10 -8.33
CA ASN A 98 1.86 22.66 -9.67
C ASN A 98 0.57 23.23 -10.25
N SER A 99 -0.59 22.63 -9.96
CA SER A 99 -1.87 23.20 -10.38
C SER A 99 -2.23 24.51 -9.66
N ARG A 100 -1.82 24.69 -8.40
CA ARG A 100 -2.04 25.94 -7.66
C ARG A 100 -1.09 27.04 -8.11
N ASP A 101 0.18 26.71 -8.30
CA ASP A 101 1.21 27.68 -8.72
C ASP A 101 0.93 28.19 -10.14
N VAL A 102 0.45 27.32 -11.03
CA VAL A 102 -0.02 27.73 -12.37
C VAL A 102 -1.26 28.62 -12.28
N ASN A 103 -2.19 28.32 -11.38
CA ASN A 103 -3.39 29.15 -11.18
C ASN A 103 -3.06 30.51 -10.57
N GLU A 104 -2.15 30.57 -9.59
CA GLU A 104 -1.69 31.82 -8.97
C GLU A 104 -0.91 32.67 -9.97
N SER A 105 -0.01 32.06 -10.76
CA SER A 105 0.72 32.76 -11.84
C SER A 105 -0.23 33.31 -12.91
N LEU A 106 -1.31 32.59 -13.25
CA LEU A 106 -2.33 33.08 -14.19
C LEU A 106 -3.13 34.25 -13.59
N ILE A 107 -3.46 34.20 -12.30
CA ILE A 107 -4.14 35.30 -11.60
C ILE A 107 -3.25 36.54 -11.54
N GLU A 108 -1.94 36.37 -11.30
CA GLU A 108 -0.96 37.46 -11.29
C GLU A 108 -0.82 38.10 -12.68
N ILE A 109 -0.70 37.31 -13.75
CA ILE A 109 -0.68 37.81 -15.13
C ILE A 109 -1.97 38.57 -15.47
N ILE A 110 -3.13 38.05 -15.05
CA ILE A 110 -4.42 38.72 -15.25
C ILE A 110 -4.46 40.06 -14.49
N ASN A 111 -3.97 40.09 -13.26
CA ASN A 111 -4.02 41.28 -12.41
C ASN A 111 -3.01 42.35 -12.80
N GLU A 112 -1.79 41.97 -13.18
CA GLU A 112 -0.70 42.91 -13.47
C GLU A 112 -0.68 43.37 -14.92
N GLN A 113 -1.03 42.48 -15.87
CA GLN A 113 -0.91 42.82 -17.29
C GLN A 113 -2.26 43.15 -17.92
N LEU A 114 -3.34 42.45 -17.56
CA LEU A 114 -4.63 42.61 -18.24
C LEU A 114 -5.54 43.65 -17.57
N LEU A 115 -5.58 43.72 -16.24
CA LEU A 115 -6.42 44.71 -15.54
C LEU A 115 -6.04 46.18 -15.82
N PRO A 116 -4.76 46.58 -15.90
CA PRO A 116 -4.39 47.96 -16.24
C PRO A 116 -4.76 48.37 -17.67
N ILE A 117 -4.73 47.40 -18.59
CA ILE A 117 -5.13 47.60 -19.99
C ILE A 117 -6.66 47.75 -20.10
N VAL A 118 -7.42 47.05 -19.26
CA VAL A 118 -8.89 47.05 -19.26
C VAL A 118 -9.49 48.22 -18.46
N TYR A 119 -8.88 48.60 -17.33
CA TYR A 119 -9.44 49.59 -16.39
C TYR A 119 -8.71 50.93 -16.36
N GLY A 120 -7.80 51.18 -17.31
CA GLY A 120 -7.20 52.49 -17.61
C GLY A 120 -7.20 53.49 -16.46
N LYS A 121 -6.12 53.53 -15.66
CA LYS A 121 -5.88 54.67 -14.78
C LYS A 121 -5.58 55.90 -15.64
N GLY A 122 -6.64 56.64 -15.95
CA GLY A 122 -6.58 58.08 -16.00
C GLY A 122 -6.56 58.65 -14.58
N LYS A 123 -5.65 59.60 -14.35
CA LYS A 123 -5.72 60.83 -13.52
C LYS A 123 -4.29 61.40 -13.41
N SER A 124 -3.99 62.67 -13.68
CA SER A 124 -4.77 63.85 -14.12
C SER A 124 -3.81 65.06 -14.27
N ASN A 125 -3.98 65.88 -15.32
CA ASN A 125 -3.71 67.34 -15.54
C ASN A 125 -2.36 67.95 -15.08
N GLU A 126 -1.66 68.88 -15.74
CA GLU A 126 -1.89 69.99 -16.71
C GLU A 126 -0.66 70.01 -17.66
N GLU A 127 -0.64 70.47 -18.92
CA GLU A 127 -0.95 71.78 -19.49
C GLU A 127 -1.09 71.66 -21.03
N ASP A 128 -1.80 72.61 -21.61
CA ASP A 128 -1.80 73.07 -23.01
C ASP A 128 -1.30 72.13 -24.11
N PHE A 129 -2.21 71.70 -24.98
CA PHE A 129 -1.97 71.84 -26.43
C PHE A 129 -3.27 71.91 -27.22
N SER A 130 -3.44 73.06 -27.87
CA SER A 130 -4.50 73.31 -28.83
C SER A 130 -4.43 72.37 -30.04
N SER A 131 -5.62 72.12 -30.61
CA SER A 131 -5.85 71.81 -32.02
C SER A 131 -5.39 70.44 -32.57
N LYS A 132 -6.37 69.54 -32.72
CA LYS A 132 -6.72 68.75 -33.94
C LYS A 132 -7.27 67.38 -33.53
N ARG A 133 -8.48 67.07 -34.01
CA ARG A 133 -9.11 65.75 -33.92
C ARG A 133 -8.18 64.64 -34.47
N PRO A 134 -8.22 63.45 -33.87
CA PRO A 134 -8.19 62.21 -34.65
C PRO A 134 -9.36 61.30 -34.22
N HIS A 135 -10.53 61.48 -34.83
CA HIS A 135 -11.63 60.53 -34.70
C HIS A 135 -11.58 59.53 -35.87
N SER A 136 -11.28 58.26 -35.59
CA SER A 136 -12.00 57.08 -36.13
C SER A 136 -11.26 55.74 -35.93
N SER A 137 -9.92 55.73 -35.79
CA SER A 137 -9.14 54.47 -35.80
C SER A 137 -8.89 53.88 -34.40
N VAL A 138 -8.56 54.71 -33.41
CA VAL A 138 -8.27 54.27 -32.03
C VAL A 138 -9.54 53.81 -31.32
N SER A 139 -10.66 54.51 -31.51
CA SER A 139 -11.96 54.11 -30.99
C SER A 139 -12.49 52.82 -31.64
N ARG A 140 -12.20 52.57 -32.93
CA ARG A 140 -12.50 51.29 -33.59
C ARG A 140 -11.63 50.15 -33.06
N LEU A 141 -10.35 50.38 -32.80
CA LEU A 141 -9.45 49.39 -32.21
C LEU A 141 -9.84 49.04 -30.77
N SER A 142 -10.17 50.04 -29.94
CA SER A 142 -10.66 49.80 -28.58
C SER A 142 -11.98 49.02 -28.58
N GLU A 143 -12.90 49.31 -29.50
CA GLU A 143 -14.14 48.55 -29.64
C GLU A 143 -13.89 47.13 -30.17
N LEU A 144 -12.94 46.95 -31.09
CA LEU A 144 -12.55 45.62 -31.58
C LEU A 144 -11.91 44.77 -30.47
N ILE A 145 -11.02 45.36 -29.66
CA ILE A 145 -10.40 44.71 -28.51
C ILE A 145 -11.47 44.33 -27.48
N ARG A 146 -12.43 45.21 -27.21
CA ARG A 146 -13.57 44.93 -26.31
C ARG A 146 -14.42 43.77 -26.82
N GLN A 147 -14.70 43.72 -28.13
CA GLN A 147 -15.45 42.62 -28.74
C GLN A 147 -14.69 41.28 -28.70
N LEU A 148 -13.38 41.30 -28.92
CA LEU A 148 -12.53 40.10 -28.81
C LEU A 148 -12.44 39.60 -27.36
N GLN A 149 -12.31 40.51 -26.39
CA GLN A 149 -12.33 40.16 -24.97
C GLN A 149 -13.67 39.55 -24.56
N LEU A 150 -14.80 40.14 -24.98
CA LEU A 150 -16.13 39.60 -24.72
C LEU A 150 -16.34 38.23 -25.38
N ARG A 151 -15.79 38.01 -26.58
CA ARG A 151 -15.84 36.70 -27.25
C ARG A 151 -15.05 35.65 -26.48
N LYS A 152 -13.84 35.99 -26.03
CA LYS A 152 -12.98 35.10 -25.25
C LYS A 152 -13.58 34.77 -23.87
N ILE A 153 -14.24 35.73 -23.23
CA ILE A 153 -14.98 35.50 -21.98
C ILE A 153 -16.14 34.52 -22.21
N LYS A 154 -16.89 34.66 -23.31
CA LYS A 154 -17.97 33.72 -23.65
C LYS A 154 -17.44 32.31 -23.94
N GLU A 155 -16.33 32.19 -24.67
CA GLU A 155 -15.68 30.91 -24.93
C GLU A 155 -15.20 30.26 -23.61
N GLN A 156 -14.59 31.02 -22.71
CA GLN A 156 -14.19 30.52 -21.39
C GLN A 156 -15.38 30.11 -20.52
N GLN A 157 -16.49 30.86 -20.55
CA GLN A 157 -17.71 30.50 -19.84
C GLN A 157 -18.32 29.20 -20.37
N GLU A 158 -18.25 28.96 -21.67
CA GLU A 158 -18.73 27.73 -22.29
C GLU A 158 -17.85 26.52 -21.91
N VAL A 159 -16.53 26.68 -21.89
CA VAL A 159 -15.60 25.64 -21.38
C VAL A 159 -15.88 25.34 -19.91
N VAL A 160 -16.09 26.36 -19.08
CA VAL A 160 -16.46 26.16 -17.66
C VAL A 160 -17.82 25.47 -17.51
N ARG A 161 -18.78 25.74 -18.41
CA ARG A 161 -20.08 25.06 -18.44
C ARG A 161 -19.92 23.58 -18.78
N GLN A 162 -19.16 23.26 -19.83
CA GLN A 162 -18.84 21.89 -20.24
C GLN A 162 -18.09 21.13 -19.14
N LEU A 163 -17.06 21.74 -18.53
CA LEU A 163 -16.34 21.14 -17.41
C LEU A 163 -17.25 20.91 -16.19
N LYS A 164 -18.22 21.79 -15.92
CA LYS A 164 -19.21 21.58 -14.85
C LYS A 164 -20.17 20.44 -15.18
N GLU A 165 -20.59 20.31 -16.44
CA GLU A 165 -21.40 19.18 -16.92
C GLU A 165 -20.62 17.86 -16.81
N GLU A 166 -19.36 17.82 -17.28
CA GLU A 166 -18.46 16.67 -17.11
C GLU A 166 -18.19 16.34 -15.64
N ILE A 167 -17.94 17.33 -14.78
CA ILE A 167 -17.78 17.12 -13.33
C ILE A 167 -19.08 16.61 -12.70
N ASN A 168 -20.24 17.05 -13.17
CA ASN A 168 -21.53 16.54 -12.68
C ASN A 168 -21.79 15.10 -13.14
N GLU A 169 -21.38 14.75 -14.37
CA GLU A 169 -21.37 13.37 -14.85
C GLU A 169 -20.39 12.50 -14.02
N ILE A 170 -19.21 13.02 -13.70
CA ILE A 170 -18.20 12.37 -12.83
C ILE A 170 -18.61 12.36 -11.34
N LYS A 171 -19.51 13.24 -10.91
CA LYS A 171 -20.11 13.21 -9.54
C LYS A 171 -21.35 12.32 -9.45
N SER A 172 -21.81 11.75 -10.56
CA SER A 172 -22.88 10.74 -10.58
C SER A 172 -22.49 9.28 -10.17
N PRO A 173 -21.24 8.89 -9.80
CA PRO A 173 -20.94 7.52 -9.40
C PRO A 173 -21.17 7.28 -7.90
N LYS A 174 -22.02 8.07 -7.24
CA LYS A 174 -22.45 7.75 -5.87
C LYS A 174 -23.28 6.46 -5.78
N LYS A 175 -23.86 5.97 -6.89
CA LYS A 175 -24.58 4.69 -6.91
C LYS A 175 -23.71 3.48 -7.30
N LYS A 176 -22.62 3.66 -8.04
CA LYS A 176 -21.73 2.54 -8.44
C LYS A 176 -20.70 2.18 -7.37
N ASN A 177 -20.21 3.16 -6.60
CA ASN A 177 -19.22 2.90 -5.55
C ASN A 177 -19.82 2.24 -4.29
N GLN A 178 -21.13 2.36 -4.04
CA GLN A 178 -21.77 1.60 -2.95
C GLN A 178 -21.92 0.12 -3.32
N SER A 179 -22.34 -0.18 -4.55
CA SER A 179 -22.43 -1.57 -5.07
C SER A 179 -21.08 -2.29 -5.05
N LEU A 180 -20.00 -1.62 -5.44
CA LEU A 180 -18.66 -2.22 -5.42
C LEU A 180 -18.13 -2.46 -4.00
N HIS A 181 -18.54 -1.64 -3.01
CA HIS A 181 -18.16 -1.86 -1.62
C HIS A 181 -18.94 -3.02 -1.00
N GLU A 182 -20.23 -3.12 -1.30
CA GLU A 182 -21.08 -4.25 -0.91
C GLU A 182 -20.57 -5.57 -1.52
N GLU A 183 -20.19 -5.58 -2.80
CA GLU A 183 -19.57 -6.76 -3.43
C GLU A 183 -18.22 -7.13 -2.81
N LEU A 184 -17.39 -6.14 -2.44
CA LEU A 184 -16.11 -6.39 -1.77
C LEU A 184 -16.31 -6.97 -0.36
N ASP A 185 -17.30 -6.44 0.37
CA ASP A 185 -17.64 -6.92 1.72
C ASP A 185 -18.21 -8.34 1.68
N GLU A 186 -19.00 -8.69 0.66
CA GLU A 186 -19.48 -10.05 0.42
C GLU A 186 -18.34 -11.02 0.10
N ILE A 187 -17.36 -10.61 -0.72
CA ILE A 187 -16.17 -11.42 -1.03
C ILE A 187 -15.32 -11.63 0.23
N ASN A 188 -15.07 -10.57 1.00
CA ASN A 188 -14.32 -10.66 2.25
C ASN A 188 -15.02 -11.56 3.28
N LEU A 189 -16.34 -11.49 3.35
CA LEU A 189 -17.14 -12.35 4.23
C LEU A 189 -17.07 -13.81 3.79
N ALA A 190 -17.17 -14.09 2.49
CA ALA A 190 -17.07 -15.44 1.95
C ALA A 190 -15.67 -16.06 2.20
N GLU A 191 -14.61 -15.27 2.03
CA GLU A 191 -13.25 -15.72 2.31
C GLU A 191 -13.06 -16.03 3.81
N LYS A 192 -13.59 -15.19 4.69
CA LYS A 192 -13.55 -15.43 6.14
C LYS A 192 -14.34 -16.67 6.54
N ILE A 193 -15.52 -16.91 5.95
CA ILE A 193 -16.30 -18.14 6.17
C ILE A 193 -15.52 -19.38 5.70
N TYR A 194 -14.85 -19.29 4.56
CA TYR A 194 -14.02 -20.39 4.06
C TYR A 194 -12.86 -20.71 5.00
N GLN A 195 -12.14 -19.69 5.48
CA GLN A 195 -11.06 -19.86 6.47
C GLN A 195 -11.56 -20.51 7.76
N LEU A 196 -12.68 -20.03 8.31
CA LEU A 196 -13.28 -20.61 9.52
C LEU A 196 -13.72 -22.06 9.33
N ARG A 197 -14.27 -22.42 8.16
CA ARG A 197 -14.62 -23.82 7.84
C ARG A 197 -13.39 -24.72 7.79
N LYS A 198 -12.29 -24.23 7.23
CA LYS A 198 -11.03 -24.96 7.19
C LYS A 198 -10.44 -25.16 8.59
N GLU A 199 -10.41 -24.12 9.41
CA GLU A 199 -9.97 -24.23 10.82
C GLU A 199 -10.83 -25.20 11.61
N LEU A 200 -12.16 -25.16 11.43
CA LEU A 200 -13.08 -26.09 12.07
C LEU A 200 -12.80 -27.54 11.64
N GLN A 201 -12.54 -27.78 10.35
CA GLN A 201 -12.18 -29.11 9.85
C GLN A 201 -10.87 -29.61 10.44
N ASP A 202 -9.84 -28.76 10.52
CA ASP A 202 -8.56 -29.10 11.14
C ASP A 202 -8.73 -29.43 12.64
N GLN A 203 -9.61 -28.71 13.34
CA GLN A 203 -9.94 -29.02 14.74
C GLN A 203 -10.67 -30.37 14.86
N HIS A 204 -11.61 -30.69 13.98
CA HIS A 204 -12.30 -31.98 13.98
C HIS A 204 -11.32 -33.14 13.75
N GLU A 205 -10.38 -33.00 12.83
CA GLU A 205 -9.37 -34.03 12.59
C GLU A 205 -8.44 -34.21 13.80
N ARG A 206 -8.04 -33.12 14.46
CA ARG A 206 -7.28 -33.19 15.73
C ARG A 206 -8.04 -33.94 16.82
N VAL A 207 -9.33 -33.65 17.00
CA VAL A 207 -10.18 -34.36 17.98
C VAL A 207 -10.28 -35.83 17.62
N ARG A 208 -10.47 -36.17 16.35
CA ARG A 208 -10.52 -37.56 15.87
C ARG A 208 -9.22 -38.31 16.17
N LEU A 209 -8.06 -37.72 15.88
CA LEU A 209 -6.75 -38.32 16.17
C LEU A 209 -6.53 -38.51 17.67
N LEU A 210 -6.96 -37.55 18.50
CA LEU A 210 -6.93 -37.68 19.95
C LEU A 210 -7.84 -38.82 20.43
N GLN A 211 -9.05 -38.95 19.89
CA GLN A 211 -9.96 -40.04 20.21
C GLN A 211 -9.35 -41.42 19.89
N LEU A 212 -8.71 -41.56 18.72
CA LEU A 212 -8.01 -42.79 18.34
C LEU A 212 -6.85 -43.10 19.30
N SER A 213 -6.10 -42.08 19.73
CA SER A 213 -5.03 -42.22 20.72
C SER A 213 -5.56 -42.66 22.09
N VAL A 214 -6.68 -42.10 22.53
CA VAL A 214 -7.34 -42.49 23.80
C VAL A 214 -7.81 -43.95 23.73
N HIS A 215 -8.50 -44.36 22.66
CA HIS A 215 -8.96 -45.75 22.51
C HIS A 215 -7.80 -46.74 22.52
N SER A 216 -6.68 -46.40 21.86
CA SER A 216 -5.48 -47.23 21.90
C SER A 216 -4.95 -47.40 23.34
N LYS A 217 -4.89 -46.32 24.13
CA LYS A 217 -4.45 -46.36 25.52
C LYS A 217 -5.42 -47.14 26.41
N GLU A 218 -6.72 -47.00 26.19
CA GLU A 218 -7.75 -47.77 26.92
C GLU A 218 -7.61 -49.27 26.67
N SER A 219 -7.32 -49.68 25.43
CA SER A 219 -7.00 -51.08 25.10
C SER A 219 -5.77 -51.57 25.87
N THR A 220 -4.68 -50.79 25.87
CA THR A 220 -3.45 -51.18 26.60
C THR A 220 -3.70 -51.32 28.11
N VAL A 221 -4.54 -50.45 28.68
CA VAL A 221 -4.92 -50.55 30.10
C VAL A 221 -5.75 -51.81 30.38
N LEU A 222 -6.63 -52.21 29.46
CA LEU A 222 -7.41 -53.44 29.57
C LEU A 222 -6.52 -54.68 29.50
N ASP A 223 -5.56 -54.70 28.57
CA ASP A 223 -4.60 -55.79 28.42
C ASP A 223 -3.77 -55.94 29.71
N LEU A 224 -3.23 -54.82 30.24
CA LEU A 224 -2.49 -54.81 31.50
C LEU A 224 -3.32 -55.25 32.71
N LYS A 225 -4.61 -54.89 32.78
CA LYS A 225 -5.52 -55.38 33.83
C LYS A 225 -5.72 -56.89 33.74
N THR A 226 -5.81 -57.42 32.52
CA THR A 226 -6.00 -58.85 32.26
C THR A 226 -4.75 -59.63 32.65
N GLU A 227 -3.57 -59.16 32.25
CA GLU A 227 -2.28 -59.75 32.68
C GLU A 227 -2.11 -59.72 34.20
N ASN A 228 -2.45 -58.61 34.85
CA ASN A 228 -2.37 -58.49 36.31
C ASN A 228 -3.32 -59.47 37.00
N ALA A 229 -4.53 -59.67 36.47
CA ALA A 229 -5.47 -60.67 36.98
C ALA A 229 -4.95 -62.10 36.84
N ILE A 230 -4.30 -62.43 35.71
CA ILE A 230 -3.64 -63.72 35.50
C ILE A 230 -2.55 -63.95 36.55
N ILE A 231 -1.65 -62.98 36.73
CA ILE A 231 -0.57 -63.04 37.72
C ILE A 231 -1.12 -63.21 39.14
N GLN A 232 -2.19 -62.50 39.50
CA GLN A 232 -2.80 -62.65 40.83
C GLN A 232 -3.40 -64.05 41.04
N ASN A 233 -4.00 -64.64 40.01
CA ASN A 233 -4.50 -66.01 40.08
C ASN A 233 -3.36 -67.03 40.25
N GLU A 234 -2.27 -66.90 39.47
CA GLU A 234 -1.09 -67.76 39.63
C GLU A 234 -0.48 -67.65 41.04
N ILE A 235 -0.36 -66.43 41.59
CA ILE A 235 0.10 -66.22 42.96
C ILE A 235 -0.83 -66.91 43.97
N GLN A 236 -2.15 -66.85 43.78
CA GLN A 236 -3.10 -67.54 44.65
C GLN A 236 -3.00 -69.06 44.54
N GLU A 237 -2.83 -69.62 43.34
CA GLU A 237 -2.64 -71.05 43.15
C GLU A 237 -1.33 -71.53 43.79
N LEU A 238 -0.23 -70.79 43.61
CA LEU A 238 1.05 -71.08 44.26
C LEU A 238 0.95 -71.03 45.79
N ARG A 239 0.15 -70.11 46.33
CA ARG A 239 -0.16 -70.05 47.78
C ARG A 239 -1.00 -71.23 48.26
N LYS A 240 -1.87 -71.79 47.41
CA LYS A 240 -2.67 -72.98 47.74
C LYS A 240 -1.85 -74.28 47.67
N GLN A 241 -0.89 -74.35 46.74
CA GLN A 241 -0.03 -75.52 46.57
C GLN A 241 1.09 -75.63 47.62
N ARG A 242 1.42 -74.54 48.32
CA ARG A 242 2.31 -74.57 49.49
C ARG A 242 1.49 -74.48 50.77
N PRO A 243 1.22 -75.58 51.49
CA PRO A 243 0.78 -75.44 52.88
C PRO A 243 1.88 -74.67 53.61
N LEU A 244 1.52 -73.56 54.26
CA LEU A 244 2.37 -72.84 55.19
C LEU A 244 2.71 -73.79 56.36
N GLY A 245 3.67 -74.68 56.13
CA GLY A 245 4.45 -75.28 57.21
C GLY A 245 5.10 -74.11 57.93
N LYS A 246 4.73 -73.92 59.20
CA LYS A 246 5.29 -72.91 60.09
C LYS A 246 6.82 -72.94 59.97
N LEU A 247 7.40 -71.99 59.24
CA LEU A 247 8.82 -71.68 59.34
C LEU A 247 9.00 -71.00 60.70
N GLN A 248 9.17 -71.80 61.75
CA GLN A 248 9.83 -71.35 62.96
C GLN A 248 11.29 -71.07 62.57
N VAL A 249 11.60 -69.80 62.38
CA VAL A 249 12.97 -69.33 62.29
C VAL A 249 13.57 -69.46 63.69
N ASN A 250 14.22 -70.58 63.99
CA ASN A 250 15.14 -70.66 65.11
C ASN A 250 16.39 -69.86 64.72
N LEU A 251 16.47 -68.62 65.20
CA LEU A 251 17.72 -67.89 65.29
C LEU A 251 18.55 -68.54 66.40
N LEU A 252 19.38 -69.53 66.02
CA LEU A 252 20.56 -69.90 66.78
C LEU A 252 21.59 -68.77 66.55
N PHE A 253 21.69 -67.88 67.53
CA PHE A 253 22.91 -67.12 67.75
C PHE A 253 23.72 -67.93 68.77
N ASP A 254 24.80 -68.57 68.32
CA ASP A 254 25.84 -69.09 69.21
C ASP A 254 27.16 -68.41 68.84
N ASP A 255 27.85 -67.94 69.89
CA ASP A 255 29.27 -67.58 69.92
C ASP A 255 30.18 -68.78 69.58
#